data_AF-A0A875RQH2-F1
#
_entry.id   AF-A0A875RQH2-F1
#
_cell.length_a   1.000
_cell.length_b   1.000
_cell.length_c   1.000
_cell.angle_alpha   90.00
_cell.angle_beta   90.00
_cell.angle_gamma   90.00
#
_symmetry.space_group_name_H-M   'P 1'
#
loop_
_entity.id
_entity.type
_entity.pdbx_description
1 polymer ?
#
loop_
_entity_poly.entity_id
_entity_poly.type
_entity_poly.pdbx_seq_one_letter_code
_entity_poly.pdbx_strand_id
1 'polypeptide(L)'
;MELNSGDVPLPESDFASTYRYKNKLRLQGHKIKRMVANRKSRGFCDPFDRDLLIQRMDTFNILNWTINDSRLTPLECATNGWKCHSKRRNELHCQDCHATILVRLSGSGGIGNSLLTSRIGNQTGDSHMSLLSNFLFESDLEEEEEEAEFRRALVASYVSRLHSDHYQECVWRADNLDLSLVKRQYYLHNYDMDRIIPQFGTSLRLLGMHQQVILGRKNFKKDIISESDMGILKNYTKRKYNSSLLLLALLGWELRQQRFGNRTLLLLGCKNCTRRILLGEFPSNLALGGVKKLSSCNYPPSTVYNNEDGLHPKSSYEVIASGDKWIDEFGDDEVNLIKEHENWCCMVGRYSSSDLPGYKVVLQMLKSNTFIEDNDDQIMQEEDHTFDDSMAQLRSI
;
A
#
# COMPACT_ATOMS: atom_id res chain seq x y z
N MET A 1 -17.75 -16.54 56.29
CA MET A 1 -17.90 -16.52 54.82
C MET A 1 -17.06 -15.36 54.33
N GLU A 2 -15.87 -15.69 53.84
CA GLU A 2 -14.87 -14.73 53.37
C GLU A 2 -15.26 -14.16 52.02
N LEU A 3 -15.07 -12.85 51.86
CA LEU A 3 -15.23 -12.12 50.61
C LEU A 3 -13.93 -12.27 49.81
N ASN A 4 -14.01 -12.92 48.65
CA ASN A 4 -12.89 -13.06 47.73
C ASN A 4 -12.87 -11.87 46.77
N SER A 5 -11.93 -10.96 46.98
CA SER A 5 -11.57 -9.88 46.06
C SER A 5 -10.81 -10.48 44.87
N GLY A 6 -11.47 -10.59 43.73
CA GLY A 6 -10.82 -10.96 42.46
C GLY A 6 -10.03 -9.78 41.91
N ASP A 7 -8.70 -9.90 41.94
CA ASP A 7 -7.77 -9.01 41.26
C ASP A 7 -8.07 -8.97 39.76
N VAL A 8 -8.46 -7.79 39.27
CA VAL A 8 -8.49 -7.48 37.84
C VAL A 8 -7.06 -7.07 37.45
N PRO A 9 -6.39 -7.77 36.52
CA PRO A 9 -5.06 -7.38 36.10
C PRO A 9 -5.13 -6.04 35.37
N LEU A 10 -4.38 -5.06 35.87
CA LEU A 10 -4.16 -3.79 35.18
C LEU A 10 -3.51 -4.05 33.80
N PRO A 11 -3.88 -3.28 32.77
CA PRO A 11 -3.31 -3.47 31.43
C PRO A 11 -1.80 -3.24 31.47
N GLU A 12 -1.03 -4.23 31.00
CA GLU A 12 0.43 -4.11 30.82
C GLU A 12 0.73 -2.84 30.01
N SER A 13 1.55 -1.95 30.56
CA SER A 13 1.96 -0.72 29.87
C SER A 13 2.56 -1.02 28.50
N ASP A 14 2.19 -0.23 27.48
CA ASP A 14 2.66 -0.35 26.08
C ASP A 14 4.20 -0.42 25.94
N PHE A 15 4.93 0.09 26.93
CA PHE A 15 6.39 0.02 26.98
C PHE A 15 6.92 -1.42 27.15
N ALA A 16 6.29 -2.22 28.01
CA ALA A 16 6.73 -3.60 28.29
C ALA A 16 6.48 -4.51 27.08
N SER A 17 5.34 -4.35 26.40
CA SER A 17 5.01 -5.12 25.19
C SER A 17 5.96 -4.77 24.03
N THR A 18 6.32 -3.49 23.89
CA THR A 18 7.24 -2.99 22.85
C THR A 18 8.67 -3.48 23.06
N TYR A 19 9.17 -3.48 24.30
CA TYR A 19 10.52 -3.97 24.61
C TYR A 19 10.66 -5.48 24.39
N ARG A 20 9.67 -6.28 24.84
CA ARG A 20 9.61 -7.72 24.56
C ARG A 20 9.60 -8.00 23.05
N TYR A 21 8.88 -7.19 22.27
CA TYR A 21 8.81 -7.32 20.81
C TYR A 21 10.12 -7.01 20.09
N LYS A 22 10.78 -5.88 20.38
CA LYS A 22 12.09 -5.54 19.79
C LYS A 22 13.12 -6.63 20.08
N ASN A 23 13.09 -7.20 21.27
CA ASN A 23 13.94 -8.34 21.62
C ASN A 23 13.59 -9.60 20.79
N LYS A 24 12.30 -9.93 20.61
CA LYS A 24 11.89 -11.08 19.78
C LYS A 24 12.34 -10.92 18.31
N LEU A 25 12.15 -9.75 17.73
CA LEU A 25 12.64 -9.43 16.38
C LEU A 25 14.15 -9.53 16.28
N ARG A 26 14.87 -8.91 17.23
CA ARG A 26 16.34 -8.93 17.24
C ARG A 26 16.85 -10.37 17.32
N LEU A 27 16.22 -11.21 18.16
CA LEU A 27 16.56 -12.62 18.27
C LEU A 27 16.28 -13.40 16.99
N GLN A 28 15.14 -13.20 16.32
CA GLN A 28 14.85 -13.84 15.04
C GLN A 28 15.78 -13.35 13.93
N GLY A 29 16.01 -12.03 13.81
CA GLY A 29 16.95 -11.46 12.85
C GLY A 29 18.37 -11.99 13.03
N HIS A 30 18.87 -12.13 14.26
CA HIS A 30 20.18 -12.76 14.51
C HIS A 30 20.22 -14.23 14.12
N LYS A 31 19.14 -14.99 14.38
CA LYS A 31 19.05 -16.39 13.95
C LYS A 31 19.09 -16.52 12.42
N ILE A 32 18.33 -15.70 11.71
CA ILE A 32 18.30 -15.70 10.23
C ILE A 32 19.65 -15.24 9.66
N LYS A 33 20.26 -14.17 10.20
CA LYS A 33 21.58 -13.69 9.77
C LYS A 33 22.66 -14.77 9.94
N ARG A 34 22.60 -15.58 11.00
CA ARG A 34 23.49 -16.75 11.16
C ARG A 34 23.23 -17.83 10.11
N MET A 35 21.97 -18.10 9.77
CA MET A 35 21.62 -19.07 8.71
C MET A 35 22.13 -18.60 7.34
N VAL A 36 22.10 -17.30 7.05
CA VAL A 36 22.53 -16.75 5.76
C VAL A 36 24.04 -16.46 5.67
N ALA A 37 24.72 -16.21 6.79
CA ALA A 37 26.19 -16.03 6.80
C ALA A 37 26.95 -17.25 6.25
N ASN A 38 26.31 -18.43 6.23
CA ASN A 38 26.86 -19.64 5.62
C ASN A 38 26.70 -19.72 4.09
N ARG A 39 25.99 -18.76 3.47
CA ARG A 39 25.82 -18.68 2.01
C ARG A 39 26.83 -17.73 1.39
N LYS A 40 27.75 -18.29 0.61
CA LYS A 40 28.64 -17.50 -0.24
C LYS A 40 27.84 -17.02 -1.48
N SER A 41 27.80 -15.70 -1.69
CA SER A 41 27.50 -15.00 -2.97
C SER A 41 26.08 -14.51 -3.31
N ARG A 42 25.14 -14.33 -2.37
CA ARG A 42 23.93 -13.54 -2.66
C ARG A 42 23.70 -12.47 -1.59
N GLY A 43 23.31 -11.27 -2.03
CA GLY A 43 22.93 -10.19 -1.12
C GLY A 43 21.78 -10.66 -0.24
N PHE A 44 22.02 -10.79 1.06
CA PHE A 44 21.02 -11.22 2.02
C PHE A 44 19.83 -10.26 2.01
N CYS A 45 18.62 -10.79 1.82
CA CYS A 45 17.40 -10.02 1.99
C CYS A 45 16.83 -10.29 3.39
N ASP A 46 16.88 -9.28 4.26
CA ASP A 46 16.32 -9.37 5.61
C ASP A 46 14.79 -9.30 5.53
N PRO A 47 14.05 -10.37 5.92
CA PRO A 47 12.59 -10.36 5.87
C PRO A 47 11.96 -9.30 6.77
N PHE A 48 12.65 -8.88 7.84
CA PHE A 48 12.14 -7.91 8.81
C PHE A 48 12.47 -6.46 8.45
N ASP A 49 13.23 -6.23 7.38
CA ASP A 49 13.48 -4.89 6.87
C ASP A 49 12.22 -4.35 6.17
N ARG A 50 11.64 -3.32 6.78
CA ARG A 50 10.43 -2.67 6.29
C ARG A 50 10.62 -2.01 4.92
N ASP A 51 11.78 -1.41 4.67
CA ASP A 51 12.01 -0.70 3.41
C ASP A 51 12.17 -1.71 2.26
N LEU A 52 12.80 -2.87 2.52
CA LEU A 52 12.81 -4.00 1.56
C LEU A 52 11.41 -4.57 1.32
N LEU A 53 10.55 -4.64 2.35
CA LEU A 53 9.15 -5.04 2.19
C LEU A 53 8.38 -4.06 1.30
N ILE A 54 8.51 -2.75 1.53
CA ILE A 54 7.88 -1.73 0.69
C ILE A 54 8.41 -1.80 -0.74
N GLN A 55 9.71 -2.01 -0.94
CA GLN A 55 10.27 -2.19 -2.29
C GLN A 55 9.66 -3.39 -3.03
N ARG A 56 9.38 -4.50 -2.34
CA ARG A 56 8.64 -5.62 -2.95
C ARG A 56 7.23 -5.21 -3.31
N MET A 57 6.52 -4.51 -2.44
CA MET A 57 5.15 -4.05 -2.68
C MET A 57 5.07 -3.06 -3.84
N ASP A 58 6.07 -2.20 -4.01
CA ASP A 58 6.16 -1.23 -5.12
C ASP A 58 6.26 -1.88 -6.50
N THR A 59 6.62 -3.17 -6.57
CA THR A 59 6.63 -3.91 -7.85
C THR A 59 5.23 -4.22 -8.36
N PHE A 60 4.21 -4.16 -7.50
CA PHE A 60 2.82 -4.39 -7.86
C PHE A 60 2.19 -3.09 -8.38
N ASN A 61 1.58 -3.16 -9.55
CA ASN A 61 0.85 -2.07 -10.16
C ASN A 61 -0.34 -2.60 -10.96
N ILE A 62 -1.25 -1.72 -11.34
CA ILE A 62 -2.48 -2.08 -12.06
C ILE A 62 -2.24 -2.79 -13.41
N LEU A 63 -1.05 -2.63 -14.02
CA LEU A 63 -0.72 -3.25 -15.30
C LEU A 63 -0.20 -4.68 -15.16
N ASN A 64 0.47 -5.00 -14.04
CA ASN A 64 1.05 -6.32 -13.82
C ASN A 64 0.37 -7.15 -12.73
N TRP A 65 -0.49 -6.57 -11.90
CA TRP A 65 -1.25 -7.29 -10.88
C TRP A 65 -2.73 -6.91 -10.96
N THR A 66 -3.55 -7.87 -11.40
CA THR A 66 -5.00 -7.66 -11.59
C THR A 66 -5.84 -8.60 -10.72
N ILE A 67 -5.22 -9.24 -9.73
CA ILE A 67 -5.89 -10.17 -8.82
C ILE A 67 -6.61 -9.38 -7.73
N ASN A 68 -7.94 -9.53 -7.66
CA ASN A 68 -8.79 -8.94 -6.64
C ASN A 68 -9.26 -10.02 -5.65
N ASP A 69 -8.41 -10.31 -4.66
CA ASP A 69 -8.73 -11.18 -3.52
C ASP A 69 -7.95 -10.69 -2.29
N SER A 70 -8.59 -10.67 -1.12
CA SER A 70 -8.01 -10.14 0.13
C SER A 70 -6.85 -10.98 0.66
N ARG A 71 -6.71 -12.24 0.24
CA ARG A 71 -5.63 -13.16 0.63
C ARG A 71 -4.44 -13.13 -0.32
N LEU A 72 -4.62 -12.54 -1.51
CA LEU A 72 -3.57 -12.38 -2.54
C LEU A 72 -3.28 -10.90 -2.80
N THR A 73 -3.32 -10.09 -1.74
CA THR A 73 -2.96 -8.67 -1.86
C THR A 73 -1.45 -8.51 -2.07
N PRO A 74 -1.01 -7.38 -2.65
CA PRO A 74 0.42 -7.05 -2.72
C PRO A 74 1.16 -7.18 -1.38
N LEU A 75 0.50 -6.84 -0.26
CA LEU A 75 1.07 -7.00 1.08
C LEU A 75 1.26 -8.47 1.46
N GLU A 76 0.28 -9.34 1.21
CA GLU A 76 0.39 -10.78 1.50
C GLU A 76 1.50 -11.43 0.67
N CYS A 77 1.53 -11.14 -0.64
CA CYS A 77 2.58 -11.63 -1.53
C CYS A 77 3.97 -11.14 -1.08
N ALA A 78 4.12 -9.85 -0.79
CA ALA A 78 5.39 -9.27 -0.40
C ALA A 78 5.86 -9.72 0.99
N THR A 79 4.95 -9.99 1.93
CA THR A 79 5.26 -10.57 3.25
C THR A 79 5.89 -11.95 3.09
N ASN A 80 5.37 -12.74 2.15
CA ASN A 80 5.91 -14.05 1.75
C ASN A 80 7.14 -13.93 0.81
N GLY A 81 7.75 -12.74 0.67
CA GLY A 81 8.99 -12.57 -0.08
C GLY A 81 8.82 -12.48 -1.60
N TRP A 82 7.59 -12.38 -2.10
CA TRP A 82 7.30 -12.29 -3.52
C TRP A 82 7.26 -10.83 -3.99
N LYS A 83 7.84 -10.59 -5.16
CA LYS A 83 7.69 -9.36 -5.93
C LYS A 83 7.02 -9.68 -7.26
N CYS A 84 6.24 -8.76 -7.80
CA CYS A 84 5.59 -8.93 -9.10
C CYS A 84 6.58 -8.68 -10.24
N HIS A 85 6.47 -9.45 -11.32
CA HIS A 85 7.25 -9.25 -12.53
C HIS A 85 6.84 -7.94 -13.22
N SER A 86 7.80 -7.16 -13.72
CA SER A 86 7.53 -5.83 -14.28
C SER A 86 6.79 -5.85 -15.62
N LYS A 87 6.92 -6.95 -16.39
CA LYS A 87 6.35 -7.06 -17.74
C LYS A 87 5.29 -8.15 -17.91
N ARG A 88 5.28 -9.15 -17.02
CA ARG A 88 4.43 -10.33 -17.16
C ARG A 88 3.34 -10.24 -16.10
N ARG A 89 2.10 -10.36 -16.55
CA ARG A 89 0.92 -10.17 -15.70
C ARG A 89 0.78 -11.33 -14.73
N ASN A 90 0.49 -11.01 -13.48
CA ASN A 90 0.20 -11.92 -12.38
C ASN A 90 1.32 -12.95 -12.13
N GLU A 91 2.56 -12.62 -12.50
CA GLU A 91 3.74 -13.44 -12.24
C GLU A 91 4.49 -12.89 -11.03
N LEU A 92 4.77 -13.75 -10.07
CA LEU A 92 5.48 -13.47 -8.84
C LEU A 92 6.87 -14.11 -8.91
N HIS A 93 7.88 -13.40 -8.44
CA HIS A 93 9.23 -13.92 -8.22
C HIS A 93 9.63 -13.73 -6.77
N CYS A 94 10.23 -14.75 -6.17
CA CYS A 94 10.84 -14.59 -4.86
C CYS A 94 12.07 -13.67 -4.95
N GLN A 95 12.21 -12.75 -3.99
CA GLN A 95 13.34 -11.83 -3.95
C GLN A 95 14.68 -12.53 -3.65
N ASP A 96 14.69 -13.60 -2.86
CA ASP A 96 15.90 -14.36 -2.46
C ASP A 96 16.16 -15.57 -3.34
N CYS A 97 15.19 -16.49 -3.43
CA CYS A 97 15.40 -17.75 -4.16
C CYS A 97 15.07 -17.67 -5.66
N HIS A 98 14.43 -16.60 -6.13
CA HIS A 98 14.00 -16.44 -7.53
C HIS A 98 13.03 -17.49 -8.07
N ALA A 99 12.43 -18.30 -7.19
CA ALA A 99 11.29 -19.14 -7.56
C ALA A 99 10.17 -18.27 -8.16
N THR A 100 9.32 -18.88 -8.98
CA THR A 100 8.29 -18.17 -9.77
C THR A 100 6.93 -18.81 -9.56
N ILE A 101 5.90 -17.99 -9.33
CA ILE A 101 4.50 -18.40 -9.31
C ILE A 101 3.74 -17.58 -10.35
N LEU A 102 3.01 -18.25 -11.23
CA LEU A 102 2.07 -17.59 -12.13
C LEU A 102 0.65 -17.77 -11.60
N VAL A 103 0.02 -16.67 -11.21
CA VAL A 103 -1.33 -16.65 -10.66
C VAL A 103 -2.33 -16.43 -11.79
N ARG A 104 -3.06 -17.50 -12.12
CA ARG A 104 -4.20 -17.46 -13.03
C ARG A 104 -5.45 -17.72 -12.21
N LEU A 105 -6.21 -16.67 -11.94
CA LEU A 105 -7.60 -16.78 -11.54
C LEU A 105 -8.40 -16.61 -12.83
N SER A 106 -8.93 -17.71 -13.37
CA SER A 106 -10.01 -17.60 -14.35
C SER A 106 -11.16 -16.89 -13.65
N GLY A 107 -11.68 -15.83 -14.25
CA GLY A 107 -12.85 -15.13 -13.74
C GLY A 107 -13.66 -14.66 -14.92
N SER A 108 -14.95 -15.00 -14.90
CA SER A 108 -15.98 -14.47 -15.79
C SER A 108 -15.82 -12.95 -16.00
N GLY A 109 -15.83 -12.51 -17.27
CA GLY A 109 -15.85 -11.09 -17.67
C GLY A 109 -14.48 -10.40 -17.83
N GLY A 110 -13.79 -10.61 -18.95
CA GLY A 110 -12.59 -9.81 -19.30
C GLY A 110 -11.84 -10.27 -20.55
N ILE A 111 -12.34 -9.84 -21.71
CA ILE A 111 -11.83 -10.06 -23.07
C ILE A 111 -10.31 -9.86 -23.20
N GLY A 112 -9.61 -10.82 -23.82
CA GLY A 112 -8.24 -10.62 -24.29
C GLY A 112 -7.38 -11.87 -24.47
N ASN A 113 -7.76 -12.73 -25.42
CA ASN A 113 -6.92 -13.70 -26.15
C ASN A 113 -5.90 -14.54 -25.36
N SER A 114 -6.31 -15.76 -24.99
CA SER A 114 -5.39 -16.88 -24.92
C SER A 114 -6.00 -18.11 -25.59
N LEU A 115 -6.16 -18.08 -26.91
CA LEU A 115 -6.32 -19.27 -27.75
C LEU A 115 -5.93 -18.93 -29.20
N LEU A 116 -4.63 -18.71 -29.43
CA LEU A 116 -4.08 -19.01 -30.75
C LEU A 116 -3.94 -20.54 -30.84
N THR A 117 -4.97 -21.13 -31.43
CA THR A 117 -4.87 -22.17 -32.46
C THR A 117 -3.64 -23.08 -32.38
N SER A 118 -3.85 -24.32 -31.96
CA SER A 118 -3.19 -25.45 -32.62
C SER A 118 -4.26 -26.41 -33.13
N ARG A 119 -4.70 -26.18 -34.37
CA ARG A 119 -5.37 -27.20 -35.17
C ARG A 119 -4.30 -28.16 -35.66
N ILE A 120 -4.23 -29.35 -35.08
CA ILE A 120 -3.87 -30.57 -35.82
C ILE A 120 -4.84 -31.64 -35.35
N GLY A 121 -5.68 -32.09 -36.28
CA GLY A 121 -6.72 -33.07 -36.02
C GLY A 121 -6.16 -34.47 -35.81
N ASN A 122 -6.86 -35.26 -34.98
CA ASN A 122 -7.53 -36.47 -35.45
C ASN A 122 -8.32 -37.12 -34.30
N GLN A 123 -9.60 -37.32 -34.59
CA GLN A 123 -10.54 -38.33 -34.12
C GLN A 123 -10.14 -39.25 -32.95
N THR A 124 -10.98 -39.24 -31.91
CA THR A 124 -11.60 -40.36 -31.15
C THR A 124 -11.52 -40.23 -29.63
N GLY A 125 -12.69 -40.30 -28.97
CA GLY A 125 -12.86 -40.75 -27.58
C GLY A 125 -12.89 -39.69 -26.46
N ASP A 126 -14.09 -39.44 -25.93
CA ASP A 126 -14.44 -38.99 -24.56
C ASP A 126 -13.55 -37.94 -23.83
N SER A 127 -13.98 -36.68 -23.88
CA SER A 127 -14.11 -35.77 -22.73
C SER A 127 -14.59 -34.40 -23.23
N HIS A 128 -15.91 -34.20 -23.24
CA HIS A 128 -16.53 -32.95 -23.70
C HIS A 128 -16.59 -31.93 -22.54
N MET A 129 -15.45 -31.38 -22.12
CA MET A 129 -15.44 -30.12 -21.37
C MET A 129 -15.68 -28.97 -22.34
N SER A 130 -16.96 -28.75 -22.65
CA SER A 130 -17.44 -27.68 -23.51
C SER A 130 -17.07 -26.33 -22.92
N LEU A 131 -16.32 -25.57 -23.72
CA LEU A 131 -16.05 -24.16 -23.56
C LEU A 131 -17.39 -23.39 -23.57
N LEU A 132 -17.91 -23.05 -22.40
CA LEU A 132 -19.08 -22.18 -22.29
C LEU A 132 -18.69 -20.73 -22.61
N SER A 133 -18.90 -20.46 -23.89
CA SER A 133 -19.00 -19.19 -24.57
C SER A 133 -20.08 -18.29 -23.94
N ASN A 134 -19.69 -17.05 -23.63
CA ASN A 134 -20.43 -15.81 -23.89
C ASN A 134 -21.87 -15.96 -24.44
N PHE A 135 -22.83 -16.28 -23.59
CA PHE A 135 -24.24 -16.05 -23.89
C PHE A 135 -24.91 -15.41 -22.69
N LEU A 136 -25.60 -14.30 -22.97
CA LEU A 136 -26.58 -13.65 -22.11
C LEU A 136 -27.74 -14.61 -21.80
N PHE A 137 -27.55 -15.48 -20.81
CA PHE A 137 -28.63 -16.15 -20.10
C PHE A 137 -28.37 -16.02 -18.60
N GLU A 138 -29.45 -15.84 -17.83
CA GLU A 138 -29.44 -15.90 -16.37
C GLU A 138 -28.68 -17.18 -15.97
N SER A 139 -27.49 -17.03 -15.41
CA SER A 139 -26.78 -18.15 -14.81
C SER A 139 -27.64 -18.66 -13.67
N ASP A 140 -28.09 -19.91 -13.76
CA ASP A 140 -28.81 -20.54 -12.66
C ASP A 140 -27.93 -20.45 -11.39
N LEU A 141 -28.52 -20.12 -10.24
CA LEU A 141 -27.80 -19.81 -8.99
C LEU A 141 -26.77 -20.88 -8.59
N GLU A 142 -27.01 -22.12 -8.99
CA GLU A 142 -26.12 -23.27 -8.77
C GLU A 142 -24.79 -23.13 -9.55
N GLU A 143 -24.81 -22.65 -10.79
CA GLU A 143 -23.59 -22.45 -11.60
C GLU A 143 -22.72 -21.30 -11.05
N GLU A 144 -23.34 -20.24 -10.53
CA GLU A 144 -22.62 -19.12 -9.90
C GLU A 144 -21.96 -19.55 -8.57
N GLU A 145 -22.64 -20.40 -7.78
CA GLU A 145 -22.10 -20.94 -6.54
C GLU A 145 -20.91 -21.89 -6.80
N GLU A 146 -21.01 -22.74 -7.82
CA GLU A 146 -19.91 -23.62 -8.26
C GLU A 146 -18.70 -22.82 -8.76
N GLU A 147 -18.89 -21.78 -9.58
CA GLU A 147 -17.79 -20.91 -10.03
C GLU A 147 -17.11 -20.20 -8.84
N ALA A 148 -17.91 -19.72 -7.88
CA ALA A 148 -17.40 -19.09 -6.67
C ALA A 148 -16.60 -20.06 -5.80
N GLU A 149 -17.03 -21.33 -5.69
CA GLU A 149 -16.31 -22.37 -4.97
C GLU A 149 -15.01 -22.76 -5.67
N PHE A 150 -15.05 -22.96 -6.98
CA PHE A 150 -13.85 -23.23 -7.78
C PHE A 150 -12.82 -22.12 -7.62
N ARG A 151 -13.26 -20.85 -7.74
CA ARG A 151 -12.39 -19.68 -7.52
C ARG A 151 -11.81 -19.67 -6.11
N ARG A 152 -12.62 -19.99 -5.09
CA ARG A 152 -12.18 -20.04 -3.69
C ARG A 152 -11.10 -21.11 -3.46
N ALA A 153 -11.28 -22.30 -4.04
CA ALA A 153 -10.32 -23.40 -3.99
C ALA A 153 -9.02 -23.04 -4.72
N LEU A 154 -9.12 -22.38 -5.87
CA LEU A 154 -7.97 -21.93 -6.64
C LEU A 154 -7.16 -20.87 -5.90
N VAL A 155 -7.83 -19.89 -5.28
CA VAL A 155 -7.15 -18.93 -4.40
C VAL A 155 -6.49 -19.62 -3.22
N ALA A 156 -7.17 -20.58 -2.57
CA ALA A 156 -6.58 -21.34 -1.46
C ALA A 156 -5.31 -22.08 -1.87
N SER A 157 -5.30 -22.67 -3.07
CA SER A 157 -4.10 -23.27 -3.67
C SER A 157 -2.97 -22.25 -3.84
N TYR A 158 -3.24 -21.07 -4.41
CA TYR A 158 -2.22 -20.03 -4.54
C TYR A 158 -1.70 -19.50 -3.20
N VAL A 159 -2.59 -19.31 -2.21
CA VAL A 159 -2.20 -18.87 -0.86
C VAL A 159 -1.27 -19.90 -0.21
N SER A 160 -1.55 -21.20 -0.34
CA SER A 160 -0.66 -22.25 0.11
C SER A 160 0.71 -22.19 -0.58
N ARG A 161 0.71 -21.98 -1.90
CA ARG A 161 1.92 -21.86 -2.72
C ARG A 161 2.76 -20.63 -2.38
N LEU A 162 2.18 -19.54 -1.90
CA LEU A 162 2.95 -18.38 -1.45
C LEU A 162 3.96 -18.76 -0.36
N HIS A 163 3.67 -19.78 0.46
CA HIS A 163 4.59 -20.23 1.50
C HIS A 163 5.48 -21.40 1.03
N SER A 164 4.95 -22.32 0.23
CA SER A 164 5.63 -23.58 -0.09
C SER A 164 6.48 -23.56 -1.37
N ASP A 165 6.15 -22.74 -2.38
CA ASP A 165 6.81 -22.70 -3.70
C ASP A 165 8.16 -21.94 -3.68
N HIS A 166 8.87 -22.02 -2.57
CA HIS A 166 10.22 -21.52 -2.44
C HIS A 166 11.25 -22.67 -2.57
N TYR A 167 12.45 -22.37 -3.07
CA TYR A 167 13.53 -23.36 -3.06
C TYR A 167 13.95 -23.72 -1.64
N GLN A 168 14.53 -24.91 -1.45
CA GLN A 168 14.82 -25.51 -0.13
C GLN A 168 15.61 -24.60 0.82
N GLU A 169 16.41 -23.70 0.25
CA GLU A 169 17.25 -22.78 0.97
C GLU A 169 16.60 -21.41 1.22
N CYS A 170 15.46 -21.07 0.63
CA CYS A 170 14.88 -19.73 0.78
C CYS A 170 14.58 -19.36 2.24
N VAL A 171 14.91 -18.12 2.65
CA VAL A 171 14.59 -17.63 4.00
C VAL A 171 13.08 -17.63 4.26
N TRP A 172 12.27 -17.36 3.23
CA TRP A 172 10.80 -17.37 3.33
C TRP A 172 10.17 -18.76 3.42
N ARG A 173 10.95 -19.83 3.17
CA ARG A 173 10.52 -21.21 3.38
C ARG A 173 10.80 -21.70 4.80
N ALA A 174 11.63 -20.99 5.57
CA ALA A 174 12.07 -21.49 6.86
C ALA A 174 10.90 -21.58 7.85
N ASP A 175 10.72 -22.75 8.47
CA ASP A 175 9.61 -23.02 9.41
C ASP A 175 9.59 -22.10 10.63
N ASN A 176 10.73 -21.47 10.94
CA ASN A 176 10.89 -20.56 12.07
C ASN A 176 10.65 -19.08 11.73
N LEU A 177 10.36 -18.75 10.46
CA LEU A 177 10.05 -17.40 10.05
C LEU A 177 8.60 -17.06 10.41
N ASP A 178 8.44 -16.15 11.36
CA ASP A 178 7.13 -15.66 11.77
C ASP A 178 6.68 -14.52 10.84
N LEU A 179 5.94 -14.88 9.78
CA LEU A 179 5.41 -13.94 8.78
C LEU A 179 4.49 -12.87 9.40
N SER A 180 3.87 -13.16 10.55
CA SER A 180 3.04 -12.18 11.27
C SER A 180 3.88 -11.00 11.75
N LEU A 181 5.11 -11.25 12.20
CA LEU A 181 6.04 -10.20 12.63
C LEU A 181 6.60 -9.41 11.44
N VAL A 182 6.81 -10.07 10.29
CA VAL A 182 7.17 -9.40 9.03
C VAL A 182 6.04 -8.44 8.62
N LYS A 183 4.80 -8.93 8.57
CA LYS A 183 3.63 -8.11 8.25
C LYS A 183 3.44 -6.96 9.23
N ARG A 184 3.70 -7.18 10.52
CA ARG A 184 3.63 -6.12 11.54
C ARG A 184 4.57 -4.95 11.24
N GLN A 185 5.76 -5.19 10.69
CA GLN A 185 6.71 -4.11 10.33
C GLN A 185 6.15 -3.12 9.32
N TYR A 186 5.19 -3.52 8.50
CA TYR A 186 4.58 -2.62 7.52
C TYR A 186 3.73 -1.52 8.18
N TYR A 187 3.01 -1.87 9.26
CA TYR A 187 2.13 -0.96 9.99
C TYR A 187 2.90 0.06 10.84
N LEU A 188 2.30 1.24 11.04
CA LEU A 188 2.96 2.34 11.74
C LEU A 188 2.89 2.15 13.26
N HIS A 189 3.98 2.48 13.94
CA HIS A 189 4.06 2.44 15.40
C HIS A 189 4.60 3.77 15.95
N ASN A 190 4.29 4.07 17.22
CA ASN A 190 4.70 5.32 17.88
C ASN A 190 6.22 5.58 17.87
N TYR A 191 7.05 4.54 17.83
CA TYR A 191 8.51 4.67 17.76
C TYR A 191 9.05 4.98 16.35
N ASP A 192 8.22 5.00 15.31
CA ASP A 192 8.62 5.36 13.95
C ASP A 192 8.62 6.90 13.71
N MET A 193 8.51 7.71 14.77
CA MET A 193 8.38 9.17 14.70
C MET A 193 9.47 9.82 13.85
N ASP A 194 10.73 9.45 14.05
CA ASP A 194 11.88 10.02 13.35
C ASP A 194 11.80 9.85 11.84
N ARG A 195 11.06 8.85 11.36
CA ARG A 195 10.81 8.63 9.93
C ARG A 195 9.52 9.28 9.47
N ILE A 196 8.45 9.16 10.25
CA ILE A 196 7.10 9.57 9.83
C ILE A 196 6.96 11.09 9.80
N ILE A 197 7.43 11.79 10.83
CA ILE A 197 7.25 13.25 10.95
C ILE A 197 7.98 13.99 9.81
N PRO A 198 9.26 13.69 9.50
CA PRO A 198 9.92 14.34 8.36
C PRO A 198 9.26 14.03 7.01
N GLN A 199 8.72 12.81 6.85
CA GLN A 199 7.98 12.44 5.63
C GLN A 199 6.67 13.20 5.51
N PHE A 200 5.92 13.35 6.60
CA PHE A 200 4.71 14.18 6.64
C PHE A 200 5.03 15.63 6.26
N GLY A 201 6.05 16.24 6.88
CA GLY A 201 6.46 17.60 6.56
C GLY A 201 6.91 17.79 5.11
N THR A 202 7.67 16.83 4.58
CA THR A 202 8.12 16.85 3.17
C THR A 202 6.94 16.73 2.21
N SER A 203 6.01 15.81 2.46
CA SER A 203 4.81 15.63 1.65
C SER A 203 3.93 16.88 1.68
N LEU A 204 3.69 17.42 2.87
CA LEU A 204 2.88 18.62 3.04
C LEU A 204 3.47 19.84 2.32
N ARG A 205 4.79 20.03 2.37
CA ARG A 205 5.47 21.10 1.64
C ARG A 205 5.27 20.95 0.13
N LEU A 206 5.44 19.75 -0.42
CA LEU A 206 5.25 19.49 -1.85
C LEU A 206 3.80 19.69 -2.30
N LEU A 207 2.84 19.21 -1.50
CA LEU A 207 1.41 19.43 -1.76
C LEU A 207 1.05 20.91 -1.68
N GLY A 208 1.60 21.64 -0.71
CA GLY A 208 1.41 23.08 -0.55
C GLY A 208 1.93 23.91 -1.73
N MET A 209 3.09 23.55 -2.30
CA MET A 209 3.62 24.21 -3.51
C MET A 209 2.66 24.12 -4.69
N HIS A 210 1.91 23.02 -4.80
CA HIS A 210 1.02 22.73 -5.92
C HIS A 210 -0.47 22.82 -5.55
N GLN A 211 -0.81 23.53 -4.46
CA GLN A 211 -2.17 23.54 -3.89
C GLN A 211 -3.26 23.97 -4.88
N GLN A 212 -2.98 24.96 -5.73
CA GLN A 212 -3.97 25.51 -6.66
C GLN A 212 -4.38 24.48 -7.72
N VAL A 213 -3.42 23.65 -8.15
CA VAL A 213 -3.67 22.59 -9.14
C VAL A 213 -4.48 21.46 -8.53
N ILE A 214 -4.23 21.12 -7.27
CA ILE A 214 -4.91 20.02 -6.58
C ILE A 214 -6.35 20.42 -6.25
N LEU A 215 -6.53 21.56 -5.56
CA LEU A 215 -7.83 22.01 -5.08
C LEU A 215 -8.73 22.54 -6.20
N GLY A 216 -8.17 23.00 -7.32
CA GLY A 216 -8.94 23.42 -8.49
C GLY A 216 -9.51 22.28 -9.32
N ARG A 217 -9.11 21.02 -9.06
CA ARG A 217 -9.49 19.86 -9.89
C ARG A 217 -10.42 18.86 -9.21
N LYS A 218 -10.30 18.69 -7.89
CA LYS A 218 -11.10 17.74 -7.12
C LYS A 218 -11.45 18.31 -5.75
N ASN A 219 -12.67 18.02 -5.31
CA ASN A 219 -13.11 18.27 -3.95
C ASN A 219 -12.81 17.04 -3.09
N PHE A 220 -12.46 17.28 -1.84
CA PHE A 220 -12.09 16.23 -0.89
C PHE A 220 -12.96 16.37 0.34
N LYS A 221 -13.58 15.26 0.73
CA LYS A 221 -14.42 15.16 1.91
C LYS A 221 -13.60 15.45 3.18
N LYS A 222 -14.07 16.34 4.05
CA LYS A 222 -13.30 16.87 5.20
C LYS A 222 -13.74 16.31 6.55
N ASP A 223 -15.00 15.91 6.67
CA ASP A 223 -15.64 15.26 7.83
C ASP A 223 -15.19 13.81 8.05
N ILE A 224 -14.14 13.37 7.34
CA ILE A 224 -13.54 12.04 7.49
C ILE A 224 -12.79 11.91 8.85
N ILE A 225 -12.30 13.02 9.40
CA ILE A 225 -11.67 13.06 10.73
C ILE A 225 -12.44 14.01 11.65
N SER A 226 -12.30 13.82 12.96
CA SER A 226 -12.95 14.69 13.94
C SER A 226 -12.37 16.10 13.92
N GLU A 227 -13.16 17.09 14.37
CA GLU A 227 -12.70 18.48 14.44
C GLU A 227 -11.50 18.66 15.38
N SER A 228 -11.42 17.87 16.45
CA SER A 228 -10.27 17.88 17.36
C SER A 228 -9.00 17.36 16.69
N ASP A 229 -9.08 16.28 15.89
CA ASP A 229 -7.95 15.78 15.10
C ASP A 229 -7.48 16.82 14.07
N MET A 230 -8.42 17.50 13.41
CA MET A 230 -8.12 18.59 12.49
C MET A 230 -7.44 19.77 13.21
N GLY A 231 -7.85 20.06 14.44
CA GLY A 231 -7.22 21.05 15.30
C GLY A 231 -5.74 20.75 15.56
N ILE A 232 -5.38 19.49 15.81
CA ILE A 232 -3.98 19.06 15.99
C ILE A 232 -3.14 19.40 14.75
N LEU A 233 -3.63 19.04 13.55
CA LEU A 233 -2.91 19.31 12.30
C LEU A 233 -2.73 20.81 12.05
N LYS A 234 -3.79 21.59 12.29
CA LYS A 234 -3.76 23.06 12.13
C LYS A 234 -2.80 23.71 13.10
N ASN A 235 -2.78 23.27 14.36
CA ASN A 235 -1.87 23.81 15.37
C ASN A 235 -0.41 23.45 15.04
N TYR A 236 -0.13 22.19 14.73
CA TYR A 236 1.21 21.73 14.34
C TYR A 236 1.78 22.52 13.15
N THR A 237 0.91 22.86 12.19
CA THR A 237 1.32 23.58 10.98
C THR A 237 1.20 25.10 11.08
N LYS A 238 0.91 25.64 12.28
CA LYS A 238 0.67 27.08 12.52
C LYS A 238 -0.37 27.66 11.53
N ARG A 239 -1.38 26.85 11.18
CA ARG A 239 -2.50 27.15 10.27
C ARG A 239 -2.10 27.61 8.86
N LYS A 240 -0.90 27.23 8.39
CA LYS A 240 -0.37 27.65 7.09
C LYS A 240 -1.04 26.98 5.88
N TYR A 241 -1.65 25.80 6.06
CA TYR A 241 -2.15 24.97 4.97
C TYR A 241 -3.67 24.74 5.04
N ASN A 242 -4.28 24.54 3.88
CA ASN A 242 -5.69 24.17 3.77
C ASN A 242 -5.96 22.78 4.39
N SER A 243 -7.12 22.62 5.03
CA SER A 243 -7.57 21.35 5.63
C SER A 243 -7.45 20.15 4.68
N SER A 244 -7.78 20.31 3.39
CA SER A 244 -7.69 19.22 2.42
C SER A 244 -6.24 18.78 2.16
N LEU A 245 -5.28 19.71 2.17
CA LEU A 245 -3.85 19.38 2.02
C LEU A 245 -3.30 18.70 3.28
N LEU A 246 -3.76 19.13 4.46
CA LEU A 246 -3.43 18.48 5.72
C LEU A 246 -3.92 17.03 5.73
N LEU A 247 -5.14 16.77 5.24
CA LEU A 247 -5.69 15.41 5.09
C LEU A 247 -4.91 14.56 4.09
N LEU A 248 -4.60 15.12 2.92
CA LEU A 248 -3.79 14.43 1.91
C LEU A 248 -2.43 14.01 2.46
N ALA A 249 -1.73 14.93 3.14
CA ALA A 249 -0.45 14.65 3.77
C ALA A 249 -0.58 13.63 4.91
N LEU A 250 -1.60 13.77 5.77
CA LEU A 250 -1.83 12.87 6.90
C LEU A 250 -2.10 11.43 6.44
N LEU A 251 -2.84 11.25 5.34
CA LEU A 251 -3.18 9.94 4.80
C LEU A 251 -2.09 9.39 3.85
N GLY A 252 -0.98 10.10 3.67
CA GLY A 252 0.17 9.61 2.89
C GLY A 252 -0.05 9.64 1.38
N TRP A 253 -0.90 10.55 0.89
CA TRP A 253 -1.05 10.83 -0.53
C TRP A 253 0.07 11.74 -1.03
N GLU A 254 0.67 11.38 -2.15
CA GLU A 254 1.72 12.15 -2.81
C GLU A 254 1.29 12.54 -4.21
N LEU A 255 1.60 13.77 -4.62
CA LEU A 255 1.42 14.19 -6.00
C LEU A 255 2.41 13.47 -6.90
N ARG A 256 1.91 12.90 -7.99
CA ARG A 256 2.70 12.17 -9.00
C ARG A 256 2.26 12.56 -10.40
N GLN A 257 3.20 12.46 -11.32
CA GLN A 257 2.98 12.73 -12.74
C GLN A 257 3.27 11.46 -13.54
N GLN A 258 2.38 11.11 -14.47
CA GLN A 258 2.59 9.97 -15.36
C GLN A 258 2.25 10.36 -16.80
N ARG A 259 3.16 10.03 -17.72
CA ARG A 259 2.96 10.27 -19.15
C ARG A 259 2.31 9.03 -19.79
N PHE A 260 1.23 9.27 -20.51
CA PHE A 260 0.47 8.29 -21.28
C PHE A 260 0.47 8.76 -22.74
N GLY A 261 1.37 8.22 -23.56
CA GLY A 261 1.59 8.69 -24.93
C GLY A 261 1.96 10.19 -24.98
N ASN A 262 1.06 11.00 -25.55
CA ASN A 262 1.23 12.45 -25.67
C ASN A 262 0.60 13.26 -24.52
N ARG A 263 -0.17 12.60 -23.66
CA ARG A 263 -0.86 13.23 -22.55
C ARG A 263 -0.10 13.02 -21.24
N THR A 264 -0.15 14.03 -20.38
CA THR A 264 0.43 13.97 -19.05
C THR A 264 -0.70 13.97 -18.04
N LEU A 265 -0.80 12.92 -17.24
CA LEU A 265 -1.81 12.82 -16.19
C LEU A 265 -1.20 13.18 -14.85
N LEU A 266 -1.96 13.95 -14.07
CA LEU A 266 -1.68 14.25 -12.69
C LEU A 266 -2.50 13.33 -11.80
N LEU A 267 -1.83 12.71 -10.83
CA LEU A 267 -2.47 11.75 -9.94
C LEU A 267 -1.95 11.90 -8.51
N LEU A 268 -2.81 11.60 -7.55
CA LEU A 268 -2.40 11.36 -6.17
C LEU A 268 -2.13 9.86 -6.03
N GLY A 269 -0.91 9.49 -5.67
CA GLY A 269 -0.54 8.11 -5.37
C GLY A 269 -0.30 7.95 -3.88
N CYS A 270 -0.85 6.91 -3.27
CA CYS A 270 -0.42 6.54 -1.93
C CYS A 270 1.03 6.02 -2.00
N LYS A 271 1.85 6.39 -1.01
CA LYS A 271 3.21 5.86 -0.90
C LYS A 271 3.25 4.41 -0.38
N ASN A 272 2.18 3.98 0.28
CA ASN A 272 2.16 2.73 1.04
C ASN A 272 1.26 1.65 0.39
N CYS A 273 0.31 2.03 -0.48
CA CYS A 273 -0.48 1.07 -1.24
C CYS A 273 -0.50 1.38 -2.75
N THR A 274 -1.13 0.51 -3.52
CA THR A 274 -1.17 0.57 -5.00
C THR A 274 -2.18 1.57 -5.57
N ARG A 275 -2.98 2.23 -4.71
CA ARG A 275 -4.09 3.10 -5.12
C ARG A 275 -3.62 4.45 -5.64
N ARG A 276 -4.37 4.94 -6.62
CA ARG A 276 -4.12 6.20 -7.33
C ARG A 276 -5.45 6.90 -7.58
N ILE A 277 -5.50 8.21 -7.31
CA ILE A 277 -6.65 9.06 -7.62
C ILE A 277 -6.24 9.95 -8.79
N LEU A 278 -7.00 9.91 -9.88
CA LEU A 278 -6.77 10.76 -11.05
C LEU A 278 -7.28 12.18 -10.77
N LEU A 279 -6.39 13.17 -10.87
CA LEU A 279 -6.77 14.59 -10.78
C LEU A 279 -7.10 15.18 -12.16
N GLY A 280 -6.61 14.56 -13.23
CA GLY A 280 -6.92 14.92 -14.61
C GLY A 280 -5.67 15.19 -15.46
N GLU A 281 -5.89 15.76 -16.65
CA GLU A 281 -4.83 16.05 -17.60
C GLU A 281 -4.09 17.35 -17.26
N PHE A 282 -2.76 17.32 -17.35
CA PHE A 282 -1.86 18.42 -17.11
C PHE A 282 -1.10 18.75 -18.40
N PRO A 283 -0.86 20.04 -18.72
CA PRO A 283 -0.17 20.41 -19.95
C PRO A 283 1.20 19.73 -20.05
N SER A 284 1.41 18.94 -21.11
CA SER A 284 2.63 18.14 -21.31
C SER A 284 3.94 18.96 -21.37
N ASN A 285 3.83 20.27 -21.60
CA ASN A 285 4.95 21.19 -21.70
C ASN A 285 5.39 21.76 -20.34
N LEU A 286 4.59 21.62 -19.27
CA LEU A 286 4.99 22.01 -17.92
C LEU A 286 5.48 20.78 -17.15
N ALA A 287 6.65 20.91 -16.54
CA ALA A 287 7.13 19.97 -15.53
C ALA A 287 6.82 20.53 -14.14
N LEU A 288 6.14 19.76 -13.30
CA LEU A 288 5.97 20.12 -11.89
C LEU A 288 7.28 19.83 -11.15
N GLY A 289 7.95 20.89 -10.69
CA GLY A 289 9.17 20.78 -9.89
C GLY A 289 8.93 19.96 -8.62
N GLY A 290 9.83 19.02 -8.32
CA GLY A 290 9.77 18.17 -7.12
C GLY A 290 8.75 17.02 -7.15
N VAL A 291 7.99 16.85 -8.25
CA VAL A 291 6.98 15.79 -8.37
C VAL A 291 7.59 14.52 -8.98
N LYS A 292 7.38 13.37 -8.34
CA LYS A 292 7.88 12.07 -8.82
C LYS A 292 7.20 11.70 -10.14
N LYS A 293 8.01 11.52 -11.18
CA LYS A 293 7.57 11.00 -12.49
C LYS A 293 7.50 9.48 -12.44
N LEU A 294 6.33 8.93 -12.70
CA LEU A 294 6.16 7.48 -12.87
C LEU A 294 6.61 7.06 -14.27
N SER A 295 6.95 5.78 -14.40
CA SER A 295 7.30 5.19 -15.69
C SER A 295 6.19 5.46 -16.70
N SER A 296 6.56 6.04 -17.85
CA SER A 296 5.65 6.23 -18.96
C SER A 296 5.11 4.88 -19.41
N CYS A 297 3.82 4.81 -19.71
CA CYS A 297 3.29 3.68 -20.46
C CYS A 297 2.98 4.13 -21.89
N ASN A 298 3.31 3.25 -22.83
CA ASN A 298 2.90 3.39 -24.21
C ASN A 298 1.46 2.88 -24.28
N TYR A 299 0.52 3.76 -23.96
CA TYR A 299 -0.91 3.51 -24.12
C TYR A 299 -1.57 4.74 -24.77
N PRO A 300 -2.52 4.57 -25.71
CA PRO A 300 -2.93 3.30 -26.32
C PRO A 300 -1.78 2.65 -27.12
N PRO A 301 -1.83 1.32 -27.38
CA PRO A 301 -0.88 0.70 -28.30
C PRO A 301 -0.85 1.48 -29.61
N SER A 302 0.32 1.58 -30.25
CA SER A 302 0.46 2.20 -31.57
C SER A 302 -0.56 1.58 -32.51
N THR A 303 -1.59 2.35 -32.86
CA THR A 303 -2.56 1.96 -33.87
C THR A 303 -1.80 1.86 -35.19
N VAL A 304 -1.47 0.65 -35.61
CA VAL A 304 -1.16 0.38 -37.02
C VAL A 304 -2.50 0.54 -37.73
N TYR A 305 -2.72 1.70 -38.33
CA TYR A 305 -3.91 1.99 -39.12
C TYR A 305 -3.90 1.12 -40.37
N ASN A 306 -4.82 0.16 -40.45
CA ASN A 306 -5.28 -0.36 -41.74
C ASN A 306 -6.49 0.48 -42.13
N ASN A 307 -6.33 1.28 -43.17
CA ASN A 307 -7.27 2.29 -43.67
C ASN A 307 -8.48 1.69 -44.40
N GLU A 308 -9.25 0.76 -43.82
CA GLU A 308 -10.42 0.22 -44.56
C GLU A 308 -11.76 0.19 -43.85
N ASP A 309 -11.87 0.40 -42.53
CA ASP A 309 -13.21 0.55 -41.93
C ASP A 309 -13.22 1.63 -40.85
N GLY A 310 -13.98 2.69 -41.08
CA GLY A 310 -14.10 3.89 -40.25
C GLY A 310 -14.77 3.69 -38.88
N LEU A 311 -14.67 2.51 -38.28
CA LEU A 311 -15.06 2.26 -36.90
C LEU A 311 -13.82 1.91 -36.07
N HIS A 312 -13.24 2.93 -35.44
CA HIS A 312 -12.28 2.70 -34.36
C HIS A 312 -13.03 2.13 -33.14
N PRO A 313 -12.61 0.96 -32.60
CA PRO A 313 -13.09 0.54 -31.29
C PRO A 313 -12.60 1.56 -30.27
N LYS A 314 -13.55 2.28 -29.66
CA LYS A 314 -13.24 3.27 -28.63
C LYS A 314 -12.45 2.59 -27.52
N SER A 315 -11.25 3.08 -27.25
CA SER A 315 -10.49 2.66 -26.08
C SER A 315 -11.33 2.94 -24.84
N SER A 316 -11.24 2.09 -23.80
CA SER A 316 -11.90 2.35 -22.50
C SER A 316 -11.60 3.74 -21.95
N TYR A 317 -10.49 4.37 -22.37
CA TYR A 317 -10.13 5.74 -22.05
C TYR A 317 -10.85 6.82 -22.88
N GLU A 318 -11.26 6.54 -24.11
CA GLU A 318 -12.01 7.50 -24.95
C GLU A 318 -13.46 7.64 -24.49
N VAL A 319 -14.01 6.60 -23.88
CA VAL A 319 -15.29 6.66 -23.16
C VAL A 319 -15.17 7.57 -21.93
N ILE A 320 -14.01 7.53 -21.27
CA ILE A 320 -13.69 8.31 -20.06
C ILE A 320 -13.44 9.79 -20.36
N ALA A 321 -12.87 10.13 -21.52
CA ALA A 321 -12.46 11.51 -21.84
C ALA A 321 -13.52 12.37 -22.55
N SER A 322 -14.66 11.81 -22.95
CA SER A 322 -15.64 12.50 -23.81
C SER A 322 -16.87 13.07 -23.07
N GLY A 323 -16.88 13.03 -21.73
CA GLY A 323 -17.97 13.58 -20.92
C GLY A 323 -17.49 14.67 -19.98
N ASP A 324 -17.81 15.93 -20.29
CA ASP A 324 -17.75 17.05 -19.34
C ASP A 324 -18.82 16.88 -18.25
N LYS A 325 -18.57 15.98 -17.30
CA LYS A 325 -19.04 15.95 -15.91
C LYS A 325 -18.68 14.59 -15.33
N TRP A 326 -17.65 14.57 -14.50
CA TRP A 326 -17.28 13.40 -13.71
C TRP A 326 -18.19 13.32 -12.49
N ILE A 327 -19.47 13.06 -12.73
CA ILE A 327 -20.37 12.60 -11.69
C ILE A 327 -20.07 11.11 -11.56
N ASP A 328 -19.59 10.67 -10.40
CA ASP A 328 -19.55 9.26 -10.09
C ASP A 328 -20.97 8.68 -10.20
N GLU A 329 -21.11 7.37 -10.34
CA GLU A 329 -22.42 6.69 -10.49
C GLU A 329 -23.36 6.91 -9.27
N PHE A 330 -22.90 7.65 -8.25
CA PHE A 330 -23.55 7.87 -6.96
C PHE A 330 -23.81 9.35 -6.61
N GLY A 331 -23.43 10.31 -7.46
CA GLY A 331 -23.73 11.73 -7.26
C GLY A 331 -22.92 12.44 -6.15
N ASP A 332 -21.77 11.89 -5.73
CA ASP A 332 -20.88 12.53 -4.75
C ASP A 332 -19.61 13.06 -5.45
N ASP A 333 -19.58 14.35 -5.74
CA ASP A 333 -18.42 15.02 -6.36
C ASP A 333 -17.19 15.07 -5.42
N GLU A 334 -17.33 14.62 -4.15
CA GLU A 334 -16.28 14.64 -3.14
C GLU A 334 -15.55 13.31 -2.97
N VAL A 335 -14.22 13.35 -3.06
CA VAL A 335 -13.38 12.18 -2.87
C VAL A 335 -13.19 11.86 -1.39
N ASN A 336 -13.60 10.67 -0.95
CA ASN A 336 -13.34 10.17 0.40
C ASN A 336 -11.94 9.52 0.48
N LEU A 337 -10.96 10.30 0.94
CA LEU A 337 -9.56 9.89 0.99
C LEU A 337 -9.26 8.64 1.82
N ILE A 338 -10.08 8.26 2.81
CA ILE A 338 -9.89 7.01 3.56
C ILE A 338 -10.37 5.81 2.73
N LYS A 339 -11.54 5.91 2.09
CA LYS A 339 -12.12 4.83 1.29
C LYS A 339 -11.34 4.55 0.01
N GLU A 340 -10.60 5.54 -0.50
CA GLU A 340 -9.74 5.39 -1.67
C GLU A 340 -8.47 4.54 -1.43
N HIS A 341 -8.10 4.29 -0.17
CA HIS A 341 -6.99 3.37 0.13
C HIS A 341 -7.41 1.91 -0.01
N GLU A 342 -6.42 1.05 -0.22
CA GLU A 342 -6.62 -0.38 0.02
C GLU A 342 -6.84 -0.61 1.52
N ASN A 343 -7.74 -1.52 1.87
CA ASN A 343 -8.05 -1.85 3.28
C ASN A 343 -6.81 -2.31 4.07
N TRP A 344 -5.82 -2.88 3.39
CA TRP A 344 -4.57 -3.31 4.00
C TRP A 344 -3.52 -2.19 4.13
N CYS A 345 -3.73 -0.99 3.57
CA CYS A 345 -2.77 0.12 3.60
C CYS A 345 -2.40 0.50 5.04
N CYS A 346 -1.12 0.68 5.36
CA CYS A 346 -0.71 0.98 6.74
C CYS A 346 -1.18 2.35 7.25
N MET A 347 -1.65 3.24 6.37
CA MET A 347 -2.18 4.55 6.76
C MET A 347 -3.61 4.45 7.31
N VAL A 348 -4.46 3.58 6.76
CA VAL A 348 -5.87 3.44 7.15
C VAL A 348 -6.16 2.12 7.88
N GLY A 349 -5.35 1.09 7.62
CA GLY A 349 -5.43 -0.20 8.25
C GLY A 349 -4.72 -0.24 9.59
N ARG A 350 -4.87 -1.39 10.25
CA ARG A 350 -4.28 -1.73 11.55
C ARG A 350 -3.80 -3.18 11.51
N TYR A 351 -2.77 -3.50 12.30
CA TYR A 351 -2.26 -4.88 12.38
C TYR A 351 -3.18 -5.77 13.23
N SER A 352 -3.53 -5.31 14.43
CA SER A 352 -4.47 -5.96 15.34
C SER A 352 -5.68 -5.08 15.63
N SER A 353 -6.75 -5.66 16.21
CA SER A 353 -7.97 -4.93 16.55
C SER A 353 -7.76 -3.85 17.62
N SER A 354 -6.80 -4.06 18.54
CA SER A 354 -6.41 -3.11 19.58
C SER A 354 -5.55 -1.96 19.06
N ASP A 355 -4.93 -2.11 17.89
CA ASP A 355 -4.08 -1.07 17.34
C ASP A 355 -4.89 0.07 16.71
N LEU A 356 -4.33 1.27 16.79
CA LEU A 356 -4.86 2.42 16.10
C LEU A 356 -4.57 2.35 14.60
N PRO A 357 -5.48 2.86 13.75
CA PRO A 357 -5.16 3.13 12.35
C PRO A 357 -3.93 4.01 12.20
N GLY A 358 -3.14 3.81 11.14
CA GLY A 358 -1.88 4.53 10.96
C GLY A 358 -1.99 6.06 11.03
N TYR A 359 -3.03 6.65 10.43
CA TYR A 359 -3.23 8.10 10.49
C TYR A 359 -3.50 8.61 11.92
N LYS A 360 -4.13 7.81 12.78
CA LYS A 360 -4.30 8.13 14.22
C LYS A 360 -2.97 8.06 14.96
N VAL A 361 -2.11 7.11 14.61
CA VAL A 361 -0.73 7.05 15.13
C VAL A 361 0.03 8.33 14.74
N VAL A 362 -0.05 8.76 13.48
CA VAL A 362 0.57 10.04 13.04
C VAL A 362 0.00 11.23 13.82
N LEU A 363 -1.31 11.30 14.03
CA LEU A 363 -1.92 12.37 14.82
C LEU A 363 -1.42 12.41 16.27
N GLN A 364 -1.24 11.25 16.91
CA GLN A 364 -0.65 11.18 18.25
C GLN A 364 0.79 11.71 18.26
N MET A 365 1.59 11.32 17.27
CA MET A 365 2.97 11.82 17.12
C MET A 365 3.02 13.34 16.97
N LEU A 366 2.17 13.90 16.10
CA LEU A 366 2.11 15.34 15.86
C LEU A 366 1.67 16.07 17.13
N LYS A 367 0.65 15.56 17.84
CA LYS A 367 0.20 16.12 19.12
C LYS A 367 1.31 16.12 20.19
N SER A 368 2.10 15.06 20.28
CA SER A 368 3.23 15.02 21.22
C SER A 368 4.34 16.02 20.86
N ASN A 369 4.49 16.36 19.58
CA ASN A 369 5.48 17.35 19.11
C ASN A 369 4.99 18.80 19.18
N THR A 370 3.69 19.06 19.42
CA THR A 370 3.18 20.43 19.56
C THR A 370 3.44 21.07 20.93
N PHE A 371 4.06 20.38 21.89
CA PHE A 371 4.21 20.82 23.28
C PHE A 371 5.53 21.52 23.64
N ILE A 372 6.32 22.01 22.67
CA ILE A 372 7.66 22.59 22.94
C ILE A 372 7.73 24.13 22.78
N GLU A 373 6.63 24.85 22.53
CA GLU A 373 6.69 26.32 22.34
C GLU A 373 5.80 27.14 23.31
N ASP A 374 5.56 26.69 24.55
CA ASP A 374 4.78 27.46 25.54
C ASP A 374 5.50 27.67 26.90
N ASN A 375 6.83 27.73 26.94
CA ASN A 375 7.54 28.06 28.19
C ASN A 375 8.80 28.94 28.07
N ASP A 376 9.00 29.65 26.96
CA ASP A 376 10.12 30.60 26.80
C ASP A 376 9.68 32.07 26.92
N ASP A 377 8.84 32.36 27.91
CA ASP A 377 8.51 33.75 28.30
C ASP A 377 8.94 34.10 29.72
N GLN A 378 9.82 33.31 30.35
CA GLN A 378 10.50 33.73 31.59
C GLN A 378 11.96 33.28 31.67
N ILE A 379 12.81 34.30 31.80
CA ILE A 379 14.19 34.32 32.31
C ILE A 379 15.29 34.23 31.23
N MET A 380 15.65 35.43 30.76
CA MET A 380 17.05 35.76 30.51
C MET A 380 17.89 35.41 31.76
N GLN A 381 18.76 34.41 31.63
CA GLN A 381 20.12 34.40 32.16
C GLN A 381 20.85 33.19 31.57
N GLU A 382 21.84 33.46 30.71
CA GLU A 382 22.82 32.49 30.24
C GLU A 382 23.66 32.02 31.44
N GLU A 383 23.46 30.80 31.92
CA GLU A 383 24.47 30.08 32.69
C GLU A 383 24.72 28.72 32.04
N ASP A 384 25.94 28.55 31.53
CA ASP A 384 26.48 27.32 30.97
C ASP A 384 26.55 26.25 32.06
N HIS A 385 25.51 25.43 32.19
CA HIS A 385 25.58 24.21 32.98
C HIS A 385 26.28 23.12 32.20
N THR A 386 27.49 22.78 32.64
CA THR A 386 28.26 21.68 32.06
C THR A 386 27.68 20.33 32.46
N PHE A 387 27.89 19.32 31.62
CA PHE A 387 27.40 17.95 31.80
C PHE A 387 27.72 17.35 33.19
N ASP A 388 28.81 17.79 33.81
CA ASP A 388 29.23 17.32 35.13
C ASP A 388 28.32 17.80 36.27
N ASP A 389 27.70 18.98 36.14
CA ASP A 389 26.77 19.51 37.15
C ASP A 389 25.45 18.71 37.16
N SER A 390 25.00 18.30 35.97
CA SER A 390 23.81 17.44 35.81
C SER A 390 24.04 16.03 36.40
N MET A 391 25.27 15.51 36.30
CA MET A 391 25.64 14.22 36.87
C MET A 391 25.84 14.25 38.39
N ALA A 392 26.25 15.38 38.95
CA ALA A 392 26.35 15.56 40.40
C ALA A 392 24.97 15.56 41.07
N GLN A 393 23.99 16.19 40.44
CA GLN A 393 22.61 16.29 40.97
C GLN A 393 21.91 14.92 41.01
N LEU A 394 22.13 14.07 40.01
CA LEU A 394 21.60 12.69 39.97
C LEU A 394 22.21 11.75 41.02
N ARG A 395 23.38 12.09 41.58
CA ARG A 395 24.01 11.30 42.66
C ARG A 395 23.57 11.74 44.05
N SER A 396 22.85 12.86 44.16
CA SER A 396 22.33 13.39 45.42
C SER A 396 20.88 12.96 45.74
N ILE A 397 20.25 12.23 44.83
CA ILE A 397 18.98 11.51 45.00
C ILE A 397 19.32 10.04 45.23
#